data_AF-A0AB37XIZ7-F1
#
_entry.id   AF-A0AB37XIZ7-F1
#
_cell.length_a   1.000
_cell.length_b   1.000
_cell.length_c   1.000
_cell.angle_alpha   90.00
_cell.angle_beta   90.00
_cell.angle_gamma   90.00
#
_symmetry.space_group_name_H-M   'P 1'
#
loop_
_entity.id
_entity.type
_entity.pdbx_description
1 polymer ?
#
loop_
_entity_poly.entity_id
_entity_poly.type
_entity_poly.pdbx_seq_one_letter_code
_entity_poly.pdbx_strand_id
1 'polypeptide(L)'
;MPDNSAMPSWISSILLAAVTTLLIGLVVNPRLEARKPRIEAKSNQKRLAWEARAEFSKRVLVILSACGRLRESPVPPALAETRPELATRLDAERQRWHAQLGEATQYLIDNMELFAFGYASDRLRTIVGQFVVNARAVVLSDRSVEKKAERLTALASPIQTLFFVPRWRAIAIVRSLEQFERAVASLDDDLPEETTAEPGPAPTAPQTVT
;
A
#
# COMPACT_ATOMS: atom_id res chain seq x y z
N MET A 1 9.30 72.81 -33.90
CA MET A 1 9.31 71.33 -33.94
C MET A 1 10.11 70.87 -32.74
N PRO A 2 9.52 70.17 -31.76
CA PRO A 2 10.30 69.54 -30.71
C PRO A 2 10.98 68.29 -31.28
N ASP A 3 12.31 68.23 -31.12
CA ASP A 3 13.11 67.04 -31.35
C ASP A 3 12.66 65.95 -30.37
N ASN A 4 11.90 64.98 -30.86
CA ASN A 4 11.69 63.73 -30.15
C ASN A 4 12.98 62.93 -30.30
N SER A 5 13.92 63.11 -29.37
CA SER A 5 15.04 62.21 -29.16
C SER A 5 14.52 60.86 -28.65
N ALA A 6 13.81 60.13 -29.50
CA ALA A 6 13.45 58.75 -29.26
C ALA A 6 14.75 57.94 -29.28
N MET A 7 15.11 57.36 -28.13
CA MET A 7 16.30 56.50 -28.05
C MET A 7 16.20 55.40 -29.13
N PRO A 8 17.29 55.13 -29.87
CA PRO A 8 17.33 54.03 -30.84
C PRO A 8 16.80 52.75 -30.21
N SER A 9 15.87 52.08 -30.89
CA SER A 9 15.13 50.93 -30.34
C SER A 9 16.05 49.83 -29.79
N TRP A 10 17.24 49.65 -30.38
CA TRP A 10 18.24 48.69 -29.92
C TRP A 10 18.84 49.05 -28.54
N ILE A 11 19.01 50.34 -28.22
CA ILE A 11 19.50 50.82 -26.90
C ILE A 11 18.44 50.55 -25.83
N SER A 12 17.17 50.81 -26.14
CA SER A 12 16.04 50.50 -25.26
C SER A 12 15.95 49.00 -24.97
N SER A 13 16.20 48.14 -25.96
CA SER A 13 16.25 46.69 -25.76
C SER A 13 17.40 46.25 -24.86
N ILE A 14 18.61 46.79 -25.05
CA ILE A 14 19.77 46.48 -24.20
C ILE A 14 19.54 46.95 -22.76
N LEU A 15 19.03 48.17 -22.58
CA LEU A 15 18.71 48.70 -21.26
C LEU A 15 17.61 47.89 -20.58
N LEU A 16 16.56 47.50 -21.30
CA LEU A 16 15.51 46.65 -20.75
C LEU A 16 16.07 45.29 -20.33
N ALA A 17 16.91 44.67 -21.15
CA ALA A 17 17.57 43.40 -20.82
C ALA A 17 18.45 43.54 -19.57
N ALA A 18 19.29 44.57 -19.50
CA ALA A 18 20.17 44.84 -18.37
C ALA A 18 19.38 45.09 -17.07
N VAL A 19 18.31 45.90 -17.12
CA VAL A 19 17.42 46.17 -15.98
C VAL A 19 16.69 44.90 -15.55
N THR A 20 16.21 44.09 -16.50
CA THR A 20 15.51 42.83 -16.21
C THR A 20 16.46 41.82 -15.55
N THR A 21 17.69 41.68 -16.06
CA THR A 21 18.72 40.81 -15.45
C THR A 21 19.11 41.30 -14.05
N LEU A 22 19.27 42.62 -13.84
CA LEU A 22 19.56 43.18 -12.51
C LEU A 22 18.41 42.92 -11.53
N LEU A 23 17.17 43.14 -11.96
CA LEU A 23 15.97 42.88 -11.14
C LEU A 23 15.86 41.39 -10.79
N ILE A 24 16.08 40.50 -11.74
CA ILE A 24 16.07 39.06 -11.48
C ILE A 24 17.20 38.71 -10.50
N GLY A 25 18.42 39.18 -10.73
CA GLY A 25 19.60 38.88 -9.91
C GLY A 25 19.52 39.39 -8.47
N LEU A 26 19.07 40.64 -8.27
CA LEU A 26 19.09 41.30 -6.97
C LEU A 26 17.80 41.14 -6.16
N VAL A 27 16.65 40.93 -6.83
CA VAL A 27 15.34 40.93 -6.14
C VAL A 27 14.70 39.55 -6.15
N VAL A 28 14.78 38.83 -7.27
CA VAL A 28 14.08 37.54 -7.44
C VAL A 28 14.93 36.38 -6.94
N ASN A 29 16.19 36.31 -7.38
CA ASN A 29 17.11 35.21 -7.06
C ASN A 29 17.33 34.99 -5.55
N PRO A 30 17.60 36.02 -4.71
CA PRO A 30 17.76 35.80 -3.28
C PRO A 30 16.49 35.30 -2.60
N ARG A 31 15.30 35.69 -3.09
CA ARG A 31 14.01 35.19 -2.57
C ARG A 31 13.73 33.75 -2.99
N LEU A 32 14.18 33.34 -4.17
CA LEU A 32 14.07 31.96 -4.62
C LEU A 32 15.03 31.05 -3.87
N GLU A 33 16.30 31.43 -3.72
CA GLU A 33 17.30 30.69 -2.95
C GLU A 33 16.88 30.54 -1.47
N ALA A 34 16.27 31.57 -0.87
CA ALA A 34 15.72 31.47 0.49
C ALA A 34 14.52 30.49 0.61
N ARG A 35 13.77 30.26 -0.48
CA ARG A 35 12.61 29.34 -0.52
C ARG A 35 12.96 27.95 -1.02
N LYS A 36 14.06 27.82 -1.76
CA LYS A 36 14.61 26.58 -2.32
C LYS A 36 14.65 25.42 -1.32
N PRO A 37 15.19 25.55 -0.09
CA PRO A 37 15.22 24.42 0.86
C PRO A 37 13.82 23.94 1.24
N ARG A 38 12.83 24.85 1.33
CA ARG A 38 11.43 24.47 1.63
C ARG A 38 10.76 23.78 0.45
N ILE A 39 11.07 24.20 -0.77
CA ILE A 39 10.54 23.60 -2.00
C ILE A 39 11.14 22.21 -2.17
N GLU A 40 12.45 22.07 -2.02
CA GLU A 40 13.18 20.80 -2.08
C GLU A 40 12.73 19.82 -1.00
N ALA A 41 12.54 20.28 0.24
CA ALA A 41 11.99 19.45 1.31
C ALA A 41 10.59 18.93 0.96
N LYS A 42 9.70 19.80 0.43
CA LYS A 42 8.36 19.41 -0.01
C LYS A 42 8.39 18.47 -1.21
N SER A 43 9.27 18.68 -2.18
CA SER A 43 9.40 17.77 -3.33
C SER A 43 9.93 16.41 -2.90
N ASN A 44 10.92 16.37 -2.02
CA ASN A 44 11.44 15.12 -1.45
C ASN A 44 10.36 14.39 -0.65
N GLN A 45 9.60 15.08 0.19
CA GLN A 45 8.49 14.48 0.93
C GLN A 45 7.43 13.89 -0.01
N LYS A 46 7.06 14.60 -1.09
CA LYS A 46 6.13 14.09 -2.10
C LYS A 46 6.67 12.87 -2.82
N ARG A 47 7.98 12.86 -3.15
CA ARG A 47 8.65 11.73 -3.79
C ARG A 47 8.62 10.50 -2.88
N LEU A 48 9.04 10.65 -1.63
CA LEU A 48 9.02 9.56 -0.63
C LEU A 48 7.60 9.02 -0.42
N ALA A 49 6.60 9.89 -0.33
CA ALA A 49 5.21 9.48 -0.22
C ALA A 49 4.73 8.72 -1.47
N TRP A 50 5.18 9.11 -2.67
CA TRP A 50 4.86 8.41 -3.90
C TRP A 50 5.54 7.04 -3.97
N GLU A 51 6.82 6.94 -3.61
CA GLU A 51 7.58 5.69 -3.53
C GLU A 51 6.93 4.71 -2.55
N ALA A 52 6.54 5.17 -1.37
CA ALA A 52 5.81 4.37 -0.38
C ALA A 52 4.49 3.84 -0.94
N ARG A 53 3.72 4.68 -1.65
CA ARG A 53 2.46 4.25 -2.29
C ARG A 53 2.68 3.27 -3.42
N ALA A 54 3.74 3.44 -4.21
CA ALA A 54 4.11 2.53 -5.28
C ALA A 54 4.51 1.16 -4.73
N GLU A 55 5.32 1.13 -3.67
CA GLU A 55 5.70 -0.12 -3.01
C GLU A 55 4.49 -0.81 -2.35
N PHE A 56 3.61 -0.04 -1.69
CA PHE A 56 2.34 -0.56 -1.17
C PHE A 56 1.50 -1.21 -2.29
N SER A 57 1.31 -0.49 -3.41
CA SER A 57 0.57 -1.00 -4.58
C SER A 57 1.15 -2.30 -5.10
N LYS A 58 2.48 -2.36 -5.25
CA LYS A 58 3.20 -3.53 -5.71
C LYS A 58 2.95 -4.73 -4.80
N ARG A 59 3.01 -4.57 -3.47
CA ARG A 59 2.74 -5.66 -2.52
C ARG A 59 1.29 -6.13 -2.58
N VAL A 60 0.33 -5.21 -2.70
CA VAL A 60 -1.09 -5.55 -2.90
C VAL A 60 -1.29 -6.34 -4.20
N LEU A 61 -0.61 -5.97 -5.28
CA LEU A 61 -0.67 -6.70 -6.56
C LEU A 61 -0.04 -8.10 -6.46
N VAL A 62 1.07 -8.25 -5.73
CA VAL A 62 1.65 -9.56 -5.45
C VAL A 62 0.65 -10.45 -4.71
N ILE A 63 -0.01 -9.91 -3.68
CA ILE A 63 -1.06 -10.63 -2.95
C ILE A 63 -2.18 -11.08 -3.89
N LEU A 64 -2.75 -10.15 -4.66
CA LEU A 64 -3.84 -10.46 -5.60
C LEU A 64 -3.42 -11.49 -6.67
N SER A 65 -2.22 -11.37 -7.23
CA SER A 65 -1.72 -12.30 -8.24
C SER A 65 -1.51 -13.70 -7.67
N ALA A 66 -0.90 -13.82 -6.48
CA ALA A 66 -0.70 -15.10 -5.82
C ALA A 66 -2.04 -15.74 -5.43
N CYS A 67 -3.00 -14.97 -4.91
CA CYS A 67 -4.34 -15.46 -4.64
C CYS A 67 -5.06 -15.95 -5.90
N GLY A 68 -4.95 -15.22 -7.01
CA GLY A 68 -5.50 -15.63 -8.31
C GLY A 68 -4.94 -16.98 -8.76
N ARG A 69 -3.61 -17.14 -8.76
CA ARG A 69 -2.94 -18.40 -9.15
C ARG A 69 -3.34 -19.57 -8.25
N LEU A 70 -3.42 -19.37 -6.94
CA LEU A 70 -3.84 -20.40 -6.00
C LEU A 70 -5.27 -20.87 -6.23
N ARG A 71 -6.17 -19.96 -6.63
CA ARG A 71 -7.57 -20.28 -6.92
C ARG A 71 -7.78 -20.93 -8.29
N GLU A 72 -7.04 -20.46 -9.29
CA GLU A 72 -7.17 -20.91 -10.68
C GLU A 72 -6.43 -22.22 -10.97
N SER A 73 -5.48 -22.60 -10.10
CA SER A 73 -4.68 -23.82 -10.26
C SER A 73 -4.84 -24.77 -9.06
N PRO A 74 -6.04 -25.31 -8.79
CA PRO A 74 -6.22 -26.38 -7.82
C PRO A 74 -5.50 -27.66 -8.32
N VAL A 75 -5.03 -28.50 -7.41
CA VAL A 75 -4.51 -29.84 -7.77
C VAL A 75 -5.70 -30.79 -7.84
N PRO A 76 -6.13 -31.26 -9.03
CA PRO A 76 -7.24 -32.19 -9.13
C PRO A 76 -6.86 -33.53 -8.50
N PRO A 77 -7.74 -34.18 -7.71
CA PRO A 77 -7.43 -35.47 -7.10
C PRO A 77 -7.02 -36.54 -8.12
N ALA A 78 -7.73 -36.60 -9.25
CA ALA A 78 -7.43 -37.52 -10.36
C ALA A 78 -6.05 -37.28 -11.00
N LEU A 79 -5.47 -36.08 -10.86
CA LEU A 79 -4.13 -35.79 -11.38
C LEU A 79 -3.06 -36.51 -10.56
N ALA A 80 -3.26 -36.66 -9.25
CA ALA A 80 -2.35 -37.39 -8.38
C ALA A 80 -2.27 -38.88 -8.75
N GLU A 81 -3.38 -39.46 -9.22
CA GLU A 81 -3.46 -40.85 -9.65
C GLU A 81 -2.90 -41.05 -11.07
N THR A 82 -3.23 -40.16 -12.00
CA THR A 82 -2.87 -40.31 -13.42
C THR A 82 -1.47 -39.80 -13.77
N ARG A 83 -1.00 -38.74 -13.09
CA ARG A 83 0.28 -38.06 -13.37
C ARG A 83 0.92 -37.55 -12.06
N PRO A 84 1.40 -38.46 -11.18
CA PRO A 84 1.87 -38.11 -9.85
C PRO A 84 2.99 -37.05 -9.86
N GLU A 85 3.96 -37.15 -10.77
CA GLU A 85 5.03 -36.15 -10.87
C GLU A 85 4.53 -34.74 -11.19
N LEU A 86 3.49 -34.63 -12.03
CA LEU A 86 2.91 -33.33 -12.39
C LEU A 86 2.12 -32.77 -11.20
N ALA A 87 1.39 -33.61 -10.46
CA ALA A 87 0.71 -33.21 -9.24
C ALA A 87 1.72 -32.67 -8.20
N THR A 88 2.86 -33.35 -8.00
CA THR A 88 3.93 -32.88 -7.11
C THR A 88 4.51 -31.54 -7.55
N ARG A 89 4.77 -31.36 -8.85
CA ARG A 89 5.30 -30.08 -9.38
C ARG A 89 4.30 -28.94 -9.22
N LEU A 90 3.01 -29.20 -9.44
CA LEU A 90 1.95 -28.22 -9.27
C LEU A 90 1.78 -27.83 -7.80
N ASP A 91 1.85 -28.80 -6.89
CA ASP A 91 1.82 -28.54 -5.45
C ASP A 91 3.01 -27.68 -5.00
N ALA A 92 4.20 -27.95 -5.54
CA ALA A 92 5.38 -27.12 -5.28
C ALA A 92 5.23 -25.67 -5.80
N GLU A 93 4.57 -25.45 -6.95
CA GLU A 93 4.23 -24.10 -7.43
C GLU A 93 3.24 -23.41 -6.49
N ARG A 94 2.20 -24.13 -6.03
CA ARG A 94 1.23 -23.59 -5.10
C ARG A 94 1.88 -23.21 -3.77
N GLN A 95 2.78 -24.03 -3.25
CA GLN A 95 3.53 -23.69 -2.04
C GLN A 95 4.41 -22.45 -2.23
N ARG A 96 5.00 -22.25 -3.41
CA ARG A 96 5.72 -21.01 -3.74
C ARG A 96 4.80 -19.80 -3.70
N TRP A 97 3.61 -19.86 -4.30
CA TRP A 97 2.68 -18.73 -4.28
C TRP A 97 2.14 -18.46 -2.87
N HIS A 98 1.92 -19.50 -2.06
CA HIS A 98 1.56 -19.34 -0.66
C HIS A 98 2.70 -18.66 0.14
N ALA A 99 3.96 -19.03 -0.10
CA ALA A 99 5.10 -18.34 0.50
C ALA A 99 5.18 -16.86 0.08
N GLN A 100 4.87 -16.53 -1.18
CA GLN A 100 4.80 -15.13 -1.65
C GLN A 100 3.73 -14.31 -0.91
N LEU A 101 2.59 -14.90 -0.54
CA LEU A 101 1.61 -14.25 0.33
C LEU A 101 2.20 -13.95 1.71
N GLY A 102 2.92 -14.92 2.28
CA GLY A 102 3.66 -14.78 3.53
C GLY A 102 4.64 -13.62 3.50
N GLU A 103 5.50 -13.59 2.49
CA GLU A 103 6.52 -12.55 2.31
C GLU A 103 5.89 -11.17 2.10
N ALA A 104 4.90 -11.06 1.21
CA ALA A 104 4.28 -9.78 0.88
C ALA A 104 3.53 -9.19 2.08
N THR A 105 2.78 -10.00 2.83
CA THR A 105 2.06 -9.54 4.03
C THR A 105 3.00 -9.24 5.19
N GLN A 106 4.08 -10.01 5.34
CA GLN A 106 5.12 -9.73 6.33
C GLN A 106 5.82 -8.40 6.03
N TYR A 107 6.24 -8.19 4.78
CA TYR A 107 6.86 -6.92 4.39
C TYR A 107 5.94 -5.73 4.69
N LEU A 108 4.64 -5.88 4.42
CA LEU A 108 3.65 -4.83 4.69
C LEU A 108 3.54 -4.48 6.18
N ILE A 109 3.49 -5.48 7.07
CA ILE A 109 3.36 -5.24 8.52
C ILE A 109 4.67 -4.70 9.11
N ASP A 110 5.82 -5.23 8.68
CA ASP A 110 7.14 -4.82 9.17
C ASP A 110 7.54 -3.41 8.72
N ASN A 111 6.87 -2.87 7.70
CA ASN A 111 7.12 -1.53 7.14
C ASN A 111 5.87 -0.64 7.20
N MET A 112 4.96 -0.88 8.14
CA MET A 112 3.67 -0.18 8.21
C MET A 112 3.84 1.35 8.31
N GLU A 113 4.87 1.84 8.99
CA GLU A 113 5.18 3.25 9.16
C GLU A 113 5.46 3.93 7.82
N LEU A 114 6.17 3.24 6.92
CA LEU A 114 6.48 3.74 5.58
C LEU A 114 5.17 4.08 4.82
N PHE A 115 4.16 3.23 4.95
CA PHE A 115 2.88 3.39 4.25
C PHE A 115 1.95 4.36 4.96
N ALA A 116 1.94 4.39 6.30
CA ALA A 116 1.14 5.33 7.08
C ALA A 116 1.54 6.78 6.80
N PHE A 117 2.84 7.09 6.71
CA PHE A 117 3.30 8.43 6.34
C PHE A 117 3.15 8.74 4.84
N GLY A 118 2.94 7.71 4.01
CA GLY A 118 2.65 7.84 2.59
C GLY A 118 1.33 8.57 2.30
N TYR A 119 0.38 8.65 3.24
CA TYR A 119 -0.92 9.30 3.06
C TYR A 119 -1.08 10.53 3.96
N ALA A 120 -1.73 11.58 3.44
CA ALA A 120 -2.00 12.80 4.20
C ALA A 120 -3.33 12.75 4.98
N SER A 121 -4.23 11.83 4.63
CA SER A 121 -5.55 11.69 5.26
C SER A 121 -5.52 10.58 6.30
N ASP A 122 -5.92 10.88 7.54
CA ASP A 122 -5.97 9.89 8.62
C ASP A 122 -6.88 8.71 8.29
N ARG A 123 -8.02 8.96 7.64
CA ARG A 123 -8.91 7.88 7.16
C ARG A 123 -8.18 6.88 6.26
N LEU A 124 -7.36 7.39 5.33
CA LEU A 124 -6.59 6.52 4.44
C LEU A 124 -5.51 5.74 5.19
N ARG A 125 -4.88 6.36 6.21
CA ARG A 125 -3.92 5.68 7.08
C ARG A 125 -4.58 4.56 7.86
N THR A 126 -5.76 4.80 8.43
CA THR A 126 -6.54 3.79 9.14
C THR A 126 -6.88 2.60 8.24
N ILE A 127 -7.35 2.86 7.01
CA ILE A 127 -7.66 1.79 6.05
C ILE A 127 -6.41 0.97 5.70
N VAL A 128 -5.27 1.62 5.46
CA VAL A 128 -4.01 0.92 5.18
C VAL A 128 -3.60 0.07 6.37
N GLY A 129 -3.61 0.63 7.59
CA GLY A 129 -3.26 -0.12 8.80
C GLY A 129 -4.18 -1.33 9.01
N GLN A 130 -5.49 -1.14 8.89
CA GLN A 130 -6.47 -2.23 8.97
C GLN A 130 -6.22 -3.30 7.91
N PHE A 131 -5.96 -2.91 6.65
CA PHE A 131 -5.66 -3.88 5.60
C PHE A 131 -4.41 -4.67 5.92
N VAL A 132 -3.32 -4.00 6.31
CA VAL A 132 -2.03 -4.62 6.59
C VAL A 132 -2.13 -5.63 7.74
N VAL A 133 -2.75 -5.23 8.86
CA VAL A 133 -2.94 -6.09 10.03
C VAL A 133 -3.81 -7.30 9.68
N ASN A 134 -4.97 -7.07 9.06
CA ASN A 134 -5.91 -8.14 8.73
C ASN A 134 -5.35 -9.10 7.66
N ALA A 135 -4.64 -8.59 6.66
CA ALA A 135 -4.00 -9.43 5.65
C ALA A 135 -2.95 -10.35 6.28
N ARG A 136 -2.15 -9.84 7.23
CA ARG A 136 -1.21 -10.68 7.97
C ARG A 136 -1.92 -11.71 8.85
N ALA A 137 -2.97 -11.31 9.56
CA ALA A 137 -3.76 -12.20 10.40
C ALA A 137 -4.37 -13.36 9.58
N VAL A 138 -4.90 -13.08 8.38
CA VAL A 138 -5.42 -14.13 7.49
C VAL A 138 -4.33 -15.13 7.11
N VAL A 139 -3.14 -14.67 6.74
CA VAL A 139 -2.02 -15.57 6.40
C VAL A 139 -1.59 -16.43 7.58
N LEU A 140 -1.57 -15.88 8.79
CA LEU A 140 -1.17 -16.58 10.01
C LEU A 140 -2.24 -17.53 10.57
N SER A 141 -3.51 -17.32 10.24
CA SER A 141 -4.61 -18.16 10.74
C SER A 141 -4.53 -19.62 10.29
N ASP A 142 -5.25 -20.51 10.97
CA ASP A 142 -5.32 -21.94 10.64
C ASP A 142 -6.23 -22.28 9.45
N ARG A 143 -6.68 -21.27 8.69
CA ARG A 143 -7.52 -21.45 7.50
C ARG A 143 -6.81 -22.24 6.40
N SER A 144 -7.58 -22.96 5.58
CA SER A 144 -7.04 -23.60 4.37
C SER A 144 -6.44 -22.56 3.41
N VAL A 145 -5.51 -22.98 2.55
CA VAL A 145 -4.86 -22.10 1.57
C VAL A 145 -5.88 -21.43 0.66
N GLU A 146 -6.92 -22.15 0.27
CA GLU A 146 -8.03 -21.66 -0.56
C GLU A 146 -8.81 -20.57 0.16
N LYS A 147 -9.14 -20.79 1.44
CA LYS A 147 -9.86 -19.81 2.26
C LYS A 147 -9.03 -18.57 2.54
N LYS A 148 -7.72 -18.73 2.79
CA LYS A 148 -6.79 -17.60 2.87
C LYS A 148 -6.79 -16.79 1.58
N ALA A 149 -6.68 -17.46 0.42
CA ALA A 149 -6.69 -16.80 -0.87
C ALA A 149 -8.01 -16.07 -1.16
N GLU A 150 -9.15 -16.65 -0.79
CA GLU A 150 -10.47 -16.03 -0.89
C GLU A 150 -10.54 -14.74 -0.05
N ARG A 151 -10.24 -14.84 1.26
CA ARG A 151 -10.32 -13.71 2.20
C ARG A 151 -9.31 -12.60 1.86
N LEU A 152 -8.08 -12.96 1.50
CA LEU A 152 -7.09 -11.99 1.03
C LEU A 152 -7.51 -11.29 -0.26
N THR A 153 -8.14 -12.00 -1.21
CA THR A 153 -8.69 -11.38 -2.42
C THR A 153 -9.78 -10.38 -2.05
N ALA A 154 -10.69 -10.75 -1.14
CA ALA A 154 -11.76 -9.87 -0.68
C ALA A 154 -11.24 -8.60 0.01
N LEU A 155 -10.17 -8.70 0.80
CA LEU A 155 -9.50 -7.56 1.43
C LEU A 155 -8.72 -6.69 0.43
N ALA A 156 -7.95 -7.31 -0.48
CA ALA A 156 -7.00 -6.59 -1.34
C ALA A 156 -7.65 -5.96 -2.59
N SER A 157 -8.75 -6.53 -3.10
CA SER A 157 -9.46 -6.02 -4.27
C SER A 157 -9.97 -4.58 -4.11
N PRO A 158 -10.68 -4.23 -3.01
CA PRO A 158 -11.15 -2.85 -2.82
C PRO A 158 -10.00 -1.86 -2.61
N ILE A 159 -8.86 -2.29 -2.06
CA ILE A 159 -7.67 -1.44 -1.89
C ILE A 159 -7.16 -0.94 -3.25
N GLN A 160 -7.18 -1.77 -4.28
CA GLN A 160 -6.79 -1.33 -5.62
C GLN A 160 -7.64 -0.15 -6.12
N THR A 161 -8.95 -0.21 -5.86
CA THR A 161 -9.88 0.84 -6.27
C THR A 161 -9.77 2.09 -5.40
N LEU A 162 -9.63 1.94 -4.08
CA LEU A 162 -9.54 3.06 -3.15
C LEU A 162 -8.31 3.94 -3.38
N PHE A 163 -7.17 3.33 -3.78
CA PHE A 163 -5.89 4.01 -3.80
C PHE A 163 -5.35 4.31 -5.20
N PHE A 164 -5.72 3.53 -6.22
CA PHE A 164 -5.11 3.64 -7.55
C PHE A 164 -6.08 4.01 -8.68
N VAL A 165 -7.38 4.14 -8.38
CA VAL A 165 -8.37 4.62 -9.36
C VAL A 165 -8.52 6.16 -9.28
N PRO A 166 -8.73 6.86 -10.41
CA PRO A 166 -8.94 8.30 -10.40
C PRO A 166 -10.09 8.76 -9.50
N ARG A 167 -9.86 9.86 -8.77
CA ARG A 167 -10.81 10.42 -7.78
C ARG A 167 -12.18 10.81 -8.33
N TRP A 168 -12.30 11.06 -9.64
CA TRP A 168 -13.59 11.34 -10.27
C TRP A 168 -14.55 10.14 -10.24
N ARG A 169 -14.06 8.92 -9.96
CA ARG A 169 -14.88 7.73 -9.74
C ARG A 169 -15.33 7.60 -8.28
N ALA A 170 -15.84 8.69 -7.69
CA ALA A 170 -16.22 8.76 -6.28
C ALA A 170 -17.19 7.64 -5.86
N ILE A 171 -18.17 7.30 -6.71
CA ILE A 171 -19.12 6.19 -6.44
C ILE A 171 -18.39 4.85 -6.29
N ALA A 172 -17.39 4.58 -7.14
CA ALA A 172 -16.61 3.36 -7.05
C ALA A 172 -15.77 3.33 -5.76
N ILE A 173 -15.20 4.48 -5.36
CA ILE A 173 -14.44 4.62 -4.12
C ILE A 173 -15.34 4.33 -2.90
N VAL A 174 -16.54 4.91 -2.83
CA VAL A 174 -17.48 4.65 -1.72
C VAL A 174 -17.86 3.18 -1.67
N ARG A 175 -18.24 2.59 -2.80
CA ARG A 175 -18.58 1.16 -2.86
C ARG A 175 -17.42 0.27 -2.43
N SER A 176 -16.20 0.59 -2.85
CA SER A 176 -15.01 -0.18 -2.47
C SER A 176 -14.69 -0.05 -0.99
N LEU A 177 -14.99 1.10 -0.37
CA LEU A 177 -14.86 1.20 1.08
C LEU A 177 -15.84 0.26 1.79
N GLU A 178 -17.12 0.26 1.40
CA GLU A 178 -18.10 -0.66 1.99
C GLU A 178 -17.72 -2.13 1.75
N GLN A 179 -17.15 -2.44 0.58
CA GLN A 179 -16.62 -3.78 0.28
C GLN A 179 -15.48 -4.15 1.21
N PHE A 180 -14.56 -3.22 1.47
CA PHE A 180 -13.47 -3.43 2.41
C PHE A 180 -13.97 -3.63 3.84
N GLU A 181 -14.89 -2.78 4.31
CA GLU A 181 -15.48 -2.90 5.65
C GLU A 181 -16.23 -4.23 5.83
N ARG A 182 -17.01 -4.67 4.84
CA ARG A 182 -17.64 -5.99 4.84
C ARG A 182 -16.62 -7.13 4.84
N ALA A 183 -15.55 -7.00 4.07
CA ALA A 183 -14.49 -8.01 4.01
C ALA A 183 -13.77 -8.14 5.36
N VAL A 184 -13.55 -7.04 6.07
CA VAL A 184 -12.99 -7.04 7.44
C VAL A 184 -13.98 -7.66 8.43
N ALA A 185 -15.25 -7.26 8.40
CA ALA A 185 -16.27 -7.77 9.32
C ALA A 185 -16.49 -9.28 9.20
N SER A 186 -16.33 -9.84 7.99
CA SER A 186 -16.53 -11.26 7.72
C SER A 186 -15.28 -12.13 7.92
N LEU A 187 -14.21 -11.59 8.52
CA LEU A 187 -12.99 -12.37 8.78
C LEU A 187 -13.26 -13.46 9.81
N ASP A 188 -13.99 -13.16 10.87
CA ASP A 188 -14.17 -14.07 12.00
C ASP A 188 -15.24 -15.15 11.75
N ASP A 189 -16.08 -14.99 10.73
CA ASP A 189 -17.17 -15.92 10.38
C ASP A 189 -16.71 -17.37 10.12
N ASP A 190 -15.45 -17.56 9.72
CA ASP A 190 -14.89 -18.87 9.35
C ASP A 190 -13.94 -19.45 10.42
N LEU A 191 -13.73 -18.76 11.55
CA LEU A 191 -12.93 -19.31 12.64
C LEU A 191 -13.77 -20.36 13.38
N PRO A 192 -13.21 -21.52 13.75
CA PRO A 192 -13.92 -22.43 14.64
C PRO A 192 -14.28 -21.64 15.91
N GLU A 193 -15.55 -21.69 16.35
CA GLU A 193 -15.93 -21.17 17.66
C GLU A 193 -14.93 -21.71 18.67
N GLU A 194 -14.24 -20.82 19.39
CA GLU A 194 -13.47 -21.23 20.56
C GLU A 194 -14.42 -22.06 21.41
N THR A 195 -14.20 -23.37 21.44
CA THR A 195 -14.74 -24.21 22.49
C THR A 195 -14.25 -23.53 23.75
N THR A 196 -15.15 -22.86 24.45
CA THR A 196 -14.89 -22.20 25.71
C THR A 196 -14.29 -23.26 26.61
N ALA A 197 -12.96 -23.35 26.63
CA ALA A 197 -12.24 -24.20 27.54
C ALA A 197 -12.62 -23.64 28.90
N GLU A 198 -13.41 -24.40 29.65
CA GLU A 198 -13.64 -24.13 31.06
C GLU A 198 -12.30 -23.75 31.70
N PRO A 199 -12.27 -22.75 32.59
CA PRO A 199 -11.06 -22.40 33.31
C PRO A 199 -10.58 -23.65 34.06
N GLY A 200 -9.53 -24.28 33.55
CA GLY A 200 -8.89 -25.42 34.18
C GLY A 200 -8.51 -25.04 35.62
N PRO A 201 -8.61 -25.99 36.58
CA PRO A 201 -8.43 -25.68 38.00
C PRO A 201 -7.06 -25.05 38.24
N ALA A 202 -7.07 -23.96 39.02
CA ALA A 202 -5.90 -23.16 39.32
C ALA A 202 -4.73 -24.05 39.81
N PRO A 203 -3.48 -23.76 39.37
CA PRO A 203 -2.32 -24.51 39.80
C PRO A 203 -2.19 -24.42 41.33
N THR A 204 -2.22 -25.58 41.98
CA THR A 204 -1.98 -25.71 43.42
C THR A 204 -0.56 -25.23 43.70
N ALA A 205 -0.42 -24.21 44.55
CA ALA A 205 0.86 -23.66 44.94
C ALA A 205 1.78 -24.76 45.54
N PRO A 206 3.10 -24.71 45.27
CA PRO A 206 4.04 -25.68 45.81
C PRO A 206 4.06 -25.62 47.34
N GLN A 207 3.85 -26.76 47.99
CA GLN A 207 4.02 -26.90 49.43
C GLN A 207 5.50 -26.73 49.77
N THR A 208 5.81 -25.67 50.52
CA THR A 208 7.13 -25.47 51.12
C THR A 208 7.30 -26.49 52.25
N VAL A 209 8.11 -27.52 52.01
CA VAL A 209 8.58 -28.42 53.06
C VAL A 209 9.60 -27.66 53.89
N THR A 210 9.36 -27.56 55.20
CA THR A 210 10.35 -27.11 56.20
C THR A 210 10.71 -28.31 57.08
#